data_AF-K2BZD4-F1
#
_entry.id   AF-K2BZD4-F1
#
_cell.length_a   1.000
_cell.length_b   1.000
_cell.length_c   1.000
_cell.angle_alpha   90.00
_cell.angle_beta   90.00
_cell.angle_gamma   90.00
#
_symmetry.space_group_name_H-M   'P 1'
#
loop_
_entity.id
_entity.type
_entity.pdbx_description
1 polymer ?
#
loop_
_entity_poly.entity_id
_entity_poly.type
_entity_poly.pdbx_seq_one_letter_code
_entity_poly.pdbx_strand_id
1 'polypeptide(L)'
;MAKNGFTLIELIIVIAIIAVLAVVIFVTLPEFLAKARDAQRLADANQIQAGISRYLLREGNFPTNRDNDASGWDCNFDSSDTGGFIADLTDGGYITTIFDPGSNITSCFLGGMRYYRYTPGSGGCDSNKGYFYVLEIDDIETSTGTHEDSPGFACTSRDWGTEAEWVMGQFQYPTL
;
A
#
# COMPACT_ATOMS: atom_id res chain seq x y z
N MET A 1 -62.48 7.76 -11.13
CA MET A 1 -61.44 7.77 -10.07
C MET A 1 -60.42 8.82 -10.48
N ALA A 2 -60.35 9.94 -9.75
CA ALA A 2 -59.36 10.97 -10.03
C ALA A 2 -58.00 10.46 -9.54
N LYS A 3 -57.02 10.37 -10.46
CA LYS A 3 -55.62 10.14 -10.07
C LYS A 3 -55.13 11.43 -9.43
N ASN A 4 -54.82 11.38 -8.14
CA ASN A 4 -54.14 12.48 -7.45
C ASN A 4 -52.74 12.61 -8.05
N GLY A 5 -52.53 13.62 -8.88
CA GLY A 5 -51.23 13.95 -9.46
C GLY A 5 -50.37 14.73 -8.48
N PHE A 6 -49.06 14.52 -8.54
CA PHE A 6 -48.08 15.34 -7.84
C PHE A 6 -48.18 16.80 -8.29
N THR A 7 -48.10 17.74 -7.35
CA THR A 7 -48.09 19.17 -7.66
C THR A 7 -46.70 19.64 -8.10
N LEU A 8 -46.65 20.70 -8.92
CA LEU A 8 -45.39 21.33 -9.33
C LEU A 8 -44.56 21.80 -8.14
N ILE A 9 -45.21 22.33 -7.09
CA ILE A 9 -44.52 22.81 -5.89
C ILE A 9 -43.90 21.66 -5.09
N GLU A 10 -44.56 20.51 -5.01
CA GLU A 10 -44.00 19.32 -4.36
C GLU A 10 -42.75 18.83 -5.10
N LEU A 11 -42.78 18.82 -6.43
CA LEU A 11 -41.60 18.44 -7.21
C LEU A 11 -40.44 19.42 -7.02
N ILE A 12 -40.73 20.73 -6.96
CA ILE A 12 -39.70 21.77 -6.77
C ILE A 12 -39.06 21.69 -5.38
N ILE A 13 -39.84 21.40 -4.33
CA ILE A 13 -39.31 21.23 -2.98
C ILE A 13 -38.40 19.99 -2.92
N VAL A 14 -38.78 18.90 -3.57
CA VAL A 14 -37.99 17.66 -3.59
C VAL A 14 -36.64 17.88 -4.26
N ILE A 15 -36.59 18.51 -5.44
CA ILE A 15 -35.31 18.78 -6.10
C ILE A 15 -34.44 19.77 -5.31
N ALA A 16 -35.07 20.73 -4.60
CA ALA A 16 -34.34 21.66 -3.74
C ALA A 16 -33.68 20.95 -2.56
N ILE A 17 -34.38 20.01 -1.91
CA ILE A 17 -33.82 19.20 -0.83
C ILE A 17 -32.69 18.30 -1.35
N ILE A 18 -32.88 17.63 -2.49
CA ILE A 18 -31.84 16.79 -3.11
C ILE A 18 -30.60 17.63 -3.44
N ALA A 19 -30.76 18.85 -3.96
CA ALA A 19 -29.64 19.73 -4.28
C ALA A 19 -28.80 20.09 -3.05
N VAL A 20 -29.45 20.41 -1.92
CA VAL A 20 -28.74 20.73 -0.68
C VAL A 20 -27.99 19.51 -0.14
N LEU A 21 -28.62 18.33 -0.11
CA LEU A 21 -27.97 17.10 0.35
C LEU A 21 -26.78 16.70 -0.54
N ALA A 22 -26.92 16.85 -1.86
CA ALA A 22 -25.86 16.55 -2.81
C ALA A 22 -24.60 17.40 -2.56
N VAL A 23 -24.75 18.71 -2.34
CA VAL A 23 -23.61 19.61 -2.09
C VAL A 23 -22.81 19.18 -0.86
N VAL A 24 -23.46 18.82 0.24
CA VAL A 24 -22.77 18.36 1.47
C VAL A 24 -21.96 17.08 1.22
N ILE A 25 -22.53 16.13 0.46
CA ILE A 25 -21.85 14.88 0.12
C ILE A 25 -20.63 15.15 -0.77
N PHE A 26 -20.75 16.01 -1.78
CA PHE A 26 -19.66 16.30 -2.70
C PHE A 26 -18.42 16.90 -2.03
N VAL A 27 -18.60 17.69 -0.96
CA VAL A 27 -17.46 18.28 -0.23
C VAL A 27 -16.69 17.23 0.58
N THR A 28 -17.37 16.21 1.11
CA THR A 28 -16.76 15.24 2.04
C THR A 28 -16.28 13.96 1.35
N LEU A 29 -16.84 13.62 0.19
CA LEU A 29 -16.53 12.39 -0.54
C LEU A 29 -15.02 12.18 -0.83
N PRO A 30 -14.23 13.18 -1.24
CA PRO A 30 -12.80 12.97 -1.52
C PRO A 30 -12.02 12.44 -0.31
N GLU A 31 -12.26 12.99 0.87
CA GLU A 31 -11.61 12.55 2.12
C GLU A 31 -12.01 11.12 2.50
N PHE A 32 -13.28 10.75 2.32
CA PHE A 32 -13.74 9.37 2.56
C PHE A 32 -13.08 8.37 1.61
N LEU A 33 -12.93 8.73 0.34
CA LEU A 33 -12.27 7.87 -0.64
C LEU A 33 -10.77 7.72 -0.35
N ALA A 34 -10.10 8.81 0.06
CA ALA A 34 -8.70 8.78 0.49
C ALA A 34 -8.50 7.82 1.69
N LYS A 35 -9.32 7.96 2.74
CA LYS A 35 -9.30 7.04 3.90
C LYS A 35 -9.53 5.58 3.51
N ALA A 36 -10.44 5.33 2.57
CA ALA A 36 -10.71 3.97 2.10
C ALA A 36 -9.52 3.37 1.35
N ARG A 37 -8.82 4.17 0.53
CA ARG A 37 -7.60 3.73 -0.17
C ARG A 37 -6.44 3.48 0.79
N ASP A 38 -6.22 4.36 1.75
CA ASP A 38 -5.18 4.19 2.76
C ASP A 38 -5.43 2.93 3.60
N ALA A 39 -6.68 2.68 4.02
CA ALA A 39 -7.05 1.45 4.71
C ALA A 39 -6.79 0.19 3.86
N GLN A 40 -7.05 0.26 2.55
CA GLN A 40 -6.76 -0.83 1.61
C GLN A 40 -5.25 -1.07 1.50
N ARG A 41 -4.42 -0.02 1.34
CA ARG A 41 -2.95 -0.12 1.28
C ARG A 41 -2.36 -0.77 2.53
N LEU A 42 -2.82 -0.37 3.71
CA LEU A 42 -2.40 -0.97 4.98
C LEU A 42 -2.84 -2.43 5.09
N ALA A 43 -4.06 -2.77 4.66
CA ALA A 43 -4.53 -4.15 4.64
C ALA A 43 -3.68 -5.01 3.69
N ASP A 44 -3.33 -4.48 2.52
CA ASP A 44 -2.49 -5.15 1.53
C ASP A 44 -1.05 -5.34 2.04
N ALA A 45 -0.50 -4.36 2.78
CA ALA A 45 0.81 -4.49 3.43
C ALA A 45 0.86 -5.65 4.43
N ASN A 46 -0.21 -5.80 5.21
CA ASN A 46 -0.35 -6.93 6.13
C ASN A 46 -0.47 -8.28 5.39
N GLN A 47 -1.18 -8.32 4.26
CA GLN A 47 -1.27 -9.52 3.43
C GLN A 47 0.09 -9.90 2.83
N ILE A 48 0.86 -8.90 2.37
CA ILE A 48 2.21 -9.10 1.86
C ILE A 48 3.14 -9.61 2.96
N GLN A 49 3.11 -9.02 4.16
CA GLN A 49 3.90 -9.50 5.29
C GLN A 49 3.61 -10.96 5.61
N ALA A 50 2.33 -11.35 5.64
CA ALA A 50 1.92 -12.74 5.83
C ALA A 50 2.40 -13.63 4.67
N GLY A 51 2.34 -13.14 3.43
CA GLY A 51 2.86 -13.80 2.24
C GLY A 51 4.37 -14.06 2.32
N ILE A 52 5.15 -13.02 2.65
CA ILE A 52 6.60 -13.09 2.85
C ILE A 52 6.95 -14.09 3.95
N SER A 53 6.20 -14.08 5.06
CA SER A 53 6.41 -15.03 6.16
C SER A 53 6.19 -16.47 5.73
N ARG A 54 5.12 -16.73 4.95
CA ARG A 54 4.85 -18.07 4.40
C ARG A 54 5.92 -18.49 3.38
N TYR A 55 6.36 -17.56 2.53
CA TYR A 55 7.42 -17.80 1.56
C TYR A 55 8.74 -18.14 2.26
N LEU A 56 9.13 -17.36 3.28
CA LEU A 56 10.32 -17.62 4.08
C LEU A 56 10.28 -19.00 4.74
N LEU A 57 9.14 -19.40 5.29
CA LEU A 57 8.97 -20.71 5.92
C LEU A 57 9.11 -21.88 4.94
N ARG A 58 8.77 -21.68 3.66
CA ARG A 58 8.85 -22.74 2.64
C ARG A 58 10.18 -22.75 1.90
N GLU A 59 10.61 -21.59 1.41
CA GLU A 59 11.78 -21.45 0.53
C GLU A 59 13.08 -21.13 1.31
N GLY A 60 12.96 -20.86 2.62
CA GLY A 60 14.09 -20.59 3.51
C GLY A 60 14.75 -19.23 3.31
N ASN A 61 14.26 -18.40 2.38
CA ASN A 61 14.78 -17.07 2.06
C ASN A 61 13.63 -16.08 1.81
N PHE A 62 13.92 -14.77 1.84
CA PHE A 62 12.97 -13.75 1.41
C PHE A 62 12.86 -13.69 -0.13
N PRO A 63 11.69 -13.27 -0.67
CA PRO A 63 11.50 -13.00 -2.09
C PRO A 63 12.64 -12.17 -2.68
N THR A 64 13.08 -12.54 -3.87
CA THR A 64 14.06 -11.79 -4.64
C THR A 64 13.42 -10.53 -5.23
N ASN A 65 14.22 -9.50 -5.49
CA ASN A 65 13.76 -8.30 -6.18
C ASN A 65 13.78 -8.57 -7.70
N ARG A 66 12.86 -9.42 -8.16
CA ARG A 66 12.90 -9.97 -9.52
C ARG A 66 12.55 -8.92 -10.58
N ASP A 67 11.62 -8.02 -10.28
CA ASP A 67 11.16 -7.01 -11.23
C ASP A 67 12.19 -5.88 -11.43
N ASN A 68 12.78 -5.41 -10.31
CA ASN A 68 13.93 -4.51 -10.30
C ASN A 68 13.66 -3.17 -11.04
N ASP A 69 12.43 -2.67 -10.96
CA ASP A 69 11.92 -1.47 -11.64
C ASP A 69 12.80 -0.24 -11.39
N ALA A 70 13.25 -0.08 -10.14
CA ALA A 70 13.86 1.17 -9.69
C ALA A 70 15.14 0.95 -8.88
N SER A 71 16.22 0.51 -9.53
CA SER A 71 17.52 0.24 -8.87
C SER A 71 17.46 -0.88 -7.83
N GLY A 72 16.65 -1.91 -8.10
CA GLY A 72 16.49 -3.09 -7.27
C GLY A 72 15.25 -3.07 -6.42
N TRP A 73 14.48 -1.99 -6.42
CA TRP A 73 13.14 -1.98 -5.82
C TRP A 73 12.15 -2.67 -6.74
N ASP A 74 11.24 -3.39 -6.12
CA ASP A 74 10.06 -4.00 -6.72
C ASP A 74 8.85 -3.17 -6.26
N CYS A 75 8.00 -2.70 -7.17
CA CYS A 75 7.09 -1.60 -6.88
C CYS A 75 5.68 -1.83 -7.48
N ASN A 76 4.62 -1.49 -6.75
CA ASN A 76 3.25 -1.87 -7.13
C ASN A 76 2.51 -0.87 -8.04
N PHE A 77 3.23 -0.06 -8.84
CA PHE A 77 2.69 1.15 -9.47
C PHE A 77 2.12 0.96 -10.88
N ASP A 78 2.34 -0.18 -11.55
CA ASP A 78 1.82 -0.40 -12.90
C ASP A 78 1.21 -1.80 -13.09
N SER A 79 -0.06 -1.82 -13.51
CA SER A 79 -0.78 -3.03 -13.97
C SER A 79 -0.27 -3.60 -15.29
N SER A 80 0.57 -2.85 -16.01
CA SER A 80 1.21 -3.25 -17.26
C SER A 80 2.57 -3.92 -17.05
N ASP A 81 3.08 -3.93 -15.81
CA ASP A 81 4.31 -4.62 -15.51
C ASP A 81 4.11 -6.14 -15.65
N THR A 82 5.00 -6.73 -16.44
CA THR A 82 4.96 -8.17 -16.73
C THR A 82 5.75 -8.96 -15.70
N GLY A 83 6.62 -8.30 -14.92
CA GLY A 83 7.38 -8.93 -13.83
C GLY A 83 6.53 -9.12 -12.58
N GLY A 84 5.68 -8.14 -12.26
CA GLY A 84 4.66 -8.23 -11.23
C GLY A 84 5.21 -8.02 -9.83
N PHE A 85 4.50 -7.22 -9.04
CA PHE A 85 4.93 -6.82 -7.70
C PHE A 85 5.21 -8.02 -6.78
N ILE A 86 6.47 -8.17 -6.37
CA ILE A 86 7.01 -9.31 -5.60
C ILE A 86 6.62 -10.65 -6.23
N ALA A 87 7.01 -10.81 -7.51
CA ALA A 87 6.68 -11.97 -8.36
C ALA A 87 6.79 -13.34 -7.68
N ASP A 88 7.80 -13.54 -6.83
CA ASP A 88 7.99 -14.82 -6.11
C ASP A 88 6.79 -15.18 -5.21
N LEU A 89 6.10 -14.18 -4.66
CA LEU A 89 4.89 -14.38 -3.84
C LEU A 89 3.66 -14.67 -4.68
N THR A 90 3.50 -14.02 -5.82
CA THR A 90 2.35 -14.19 -6.71
C THR A 90 2.46 -15.50 -7.51
N ASP A 91 3.63 -15.78 -8.10
CA ASP A 91 3.95 -17.03 -8.81
C ASP A 91 3.86 -18.24 -7.86
N GLY A 92 4.31 -18.07 -6.62
CA GLY A 92 4.23 -19.09 -5.58
C GLY A 92 2.83 -19.29 -4.96
N GLY A 93 1.85 -18.46 -5.34
CA GLY A 93 0.47 -18.52 -4.83
C GLY A 93 0.34 -18.13 -3.35
N TYR A 94 1.28 -17.35 -2.82
CA TYR A 94 1.26 -16.87 -1.43
C TYR A 94 0.36 -15.65 -1.26
N ILE A 95 0.22 -14.83 -2.30
CA ILE A 95 -0.70 -13.69 -2.38
C ILE A 95 -1.27 -13.62 -3.79
N THR A 96 -2.40 -12.92 -3.96
CA THR A 96 -2.84 -12.46 -5.28
C THR A 96 -2.09 -11.18 -5.65
N THR A 97 -2.07 -10.83 -6.94
CA THR A 97 -1.51 -9.55 -7.41
C THR A 97 -2.18 -8.39 -6.67
N ILE A 98 -1.37 -7.51 -6.08
CA ILE A 98 -1.80 -6.30 -5.37
C ILE A 98 -1.36 -5.10 -6.21
N PHE A 99 -2.29 -4.20 -6.47
CA PHE A 99 -2.04 -2.92 -7.14
C PHE A 99 -2.51 -1.79 -6.25
N ASP A 100 -1.84 -0.65 -6.33
CA ASP A 100 -2.29 0.52 -5.60
C ASP A 100 -3.68 0.97 -6.09
N PRO A 101 -4.63 1.27 -5.18
CA PRO A 101 -5.96 1.71 -5.57
C PRO A 101 -6.01 3.18 -6.05
N GLY A 102 -4.92 3.93 -5.94
CA GLY A 102 -4.75 5.30 -6.40
C GLY A 102 -4.31 5.37 -7.87
N SER A 103 -4.97 6.21 -8.66
CA SER A 103 -4.77 6.28 -10.12
C SER A 103 -3.60 7.14 -10.60
N ASN A 104 -2.76 7.68 -9.69
CA ASN A 104 -1.77 8.71 -10.02
C ASN A 104 -0.32 8.33 -9.69
N ILE A 105 -0.05 7.08 -9.32
CA ILE A 105 1.33 6.67 -9.06
C ILE A 105 2.00 6.40 -10.39
N THR A 106 2.97 7.25 -10.71
CA THR A 106 3.67 7.24 -12.01
C THR A 106 5.09 6.69 -11.90
N SER A 107 5.56 6.38 -10.68
CA SER A 107 6.87 5.75 -10.45
C SER A 107 6.97 5.16 -9.04
N CYS A 108 7.91 4.23 -8.86
CA CYS A 108 8.23 3.57 -7.59
C CYS A 108 8.56 4.52 -6.40
N PHE A 109 9.02 5.74 -6.68
CA PHE A 109 9.42 6.71 -5.65
C PHE A 109 8.43 7.86 -5.45
N LEU A 110 7.29 7.83 -6.14
CA LEU A 110 6.28 8.89 -6.08
C LEU A 110 4.92 8.39 -5.56
N GLY A 111 4.88 7.21 -4.96
CA GLY A 111 3.72 6.68 -4.26
C GLY A 111 3.59 5.18 -4.36
N GLY A 112 2.64 4.65 -3.60
CA GLY A 112 2.33 3.21 -3.56
C GLY A 112 3.28 2.44 -2.69
N MET A 113 3.32 1.13 -2.91
CA MET A 113 4.09 0.18 -2.14
C MET A 113 5.35 -0.24 -2.89
N ARG A 114 6.45 -0.38 -2.16
CA ARG A 114 7.69 -0.91 -2.70
C ARG A 114 8.39 -1.85 -1.75
N TYR A 115 9.09 -2.82 -2.31
CA TYR A 115 9.77 -3.89 -1.61
C TYR A 115 11.23 -3.98 -2.04
N TYR A 116 12.11 -4.24 -1.08
CA TYR A 116 13.52 -4.53 -1.35
C TYR A 116 14.09 -5.51 -0.34
N ARG A 117 14.72 -6.58 -0.85
CA ARG A 117 15.57 -7.49 -0.07
C ARG A 117 17.03 -7.02 -0.04
N TYR A 118 17.49 -6.64 1.15
CA TYR A 118 18.85 -6.20 1.42
C TYR A 118 19.77 -7.35 1.83
N THR A 119 21.04 -7.22 1.44
CA THR A 119 22.13 -8.10 1.89
C THR A 119 22.49 -7.85 3.36
N PRO A 120 23.08 -8.84 4.06
CA PRO A 120 23.54 -8.64 5.44
C PRO A 120 24.53 -7.47 5.54
N GLY A 121 24.36 -6.60 6.54
CA GLY A 121 25.23 -5.43 6.75
C GLY A 121 24.78 -4.13 6.06
N SER A 122 23.84 -4.18 5.12
CA SER A 122 23.33 -2.98 4.44
C SER A 122 22.70 -1.99 5.42
N GLY A 123 22.86 -0.68 5.18
CA GLY A 123 22.30 0.37 6.05
C GLY A 123 22.85 0.38 7.49
N GLY A 124 23.96 -0.30 7.75
CA GLY A 124 24.50 -0.46 9.11
C GLY A 124 23.70 -1.45 9.96
N CYS A 125 22.92 -2.33 9.34
CA CYS A 125 22.27 -3.44 10.03
C CYS A 125 23.30 -4.50 10.45
N ASP A 126 22.98 -5.28 11.48
CA ASP A 126 23.86 -6.36 11.96
C ASP A 126 23.99 -7.47 10.90
N SER A 127 25.19 -7.67 10.37
CA SER A 127 25.47 -8.68 9.35
C SER A 127 25.28 -10.12 9.84
N ASN A 128 25.28 -10.36 11.15
CA ASN A 128 25.03 -11.68 11.73
C ASN A 128 23.54 -12.09 11.68
N LYS A 129 22.64 -11.13 11.42
CA LYS A 129 21.20 -11.39 11.32
C LYS A 129 20.74 -11.78 9.91
N GLY A 130 21.66 -12.00 8.99
CA GLY A 130 21.36 -12.43 7.63
C GLY A 130 20.76 -11.33 6.76
N TYR A 131 20.10 -11.74 5.67
CA TYR A 131 19.36 -10.83 4.80
C TYR A 131 18.19 -10.21 5.58
N PHE A 132 17.70 -9.08 5.11
CA PHE A 132 16.47 -8.50 5.60
C PHE A 132 15.69 -7.93 4.43
N TYR A 133 14.38 -7.76 4.60
CA TYR A 133 13.60 -7.00 3.64
C TYR A 133 13.09 -5.71 4.27
N VAL A 134 12.77 -4.76 3.41
CA VAL A 134 12.02 -3.54 3.75
C VAL A 134 10.84 -3.44 2.79
N LEU A 135 9.66 -3.19 3.36
CA LEU A 135 8.42 -2.91 2.65
C LEU A 135 7.95 -1.52 3.06
N GLU A 136 7.76 -0.65 2.09
CA GLU A 136 7.42 0.76 2.27
C GLU A 136 6.11 1.09 1.58
N ILE A 137 5.41 2.10 2.11
CA ILE A 137 4.29 2.77 1.46
C ILE A 137 4.59 4.27 1.49
N ASP A 138 4.47 4.90 0.33
CA ASP A 138 4.51 6.35 0.16
C ASP A 138 3.17 6.84 -0.42
N ASP A 139 2.88 8.13 -0.25
CA ASP A 139 1.66 8.80 -0.73
C ASP A 139 0.38 8.30 -0.05
N ILE A 140 0.45 8.05 1.26
CA ILE A 140 -0.72 7.88 2.14
C ILE A 140 -1.46 9.20 2.18
N GLU A 141 -2.65 9.22 1.59
CA GLU A 141 -3.33 10.44 1.19
C GLU A 141 -3.87 11.25 2.38
N THR A 142 -4.01 10.61 3.54
CA THR A 142 -4.61 11.19 4.74
C THR A 142 -3.60 11.56 5.83
N SER A 143 -2.32 11.20 5.65
CA SER A 143 -1.25 11.56 6.58
C SER A 143 -0.22 12.48 5.93
N THR A 144 0.47 13.27 6.75
CA THR A 144 1.65 14.02 6.30
C THR A 144 2.87 13.53 7.08
N GLY A 145 3.84 12.95 6.39
CA GLY A 145 5.01 12.32 7.03
C GLY A 145 4.71 10.91 7.52
N THR A 146 5.45 10.43 8.52
CA THR A 146 5.31 9.05 9.01
C THR A 146 3.92 8.79 9.61
N HIS A 147 3.23 7.80 9.07
CA HIS A 147 1.93 7.31 9.49
C HIS A 147 2.00 6.72 10.92
N GLU A 148 0.93 6.93 11.71
CA GLU A 148 0.89 6.51 13.12
C GLU A 148 1.02 5.00 13.32
N ASP A 149 0.47 4.21 12.41
CA ASP A 149 0.54 2.75 12.43
C ASP A 149 1.80 2.17 11.77
N SER A 150 2.79 3.02 11.43
CA SER A 150 4.06 2.55 10.86
C SER A 150 4.89 1.81 11.91
N PRO A 151 5.21 0.52 11.72
CA PRO A 151 6.07 -0.22 12.66
C PRO A 151 7.47 0.37 12.77
N GLY A 152 7.94 1.02 11.70
CA GLY A 152 9.30 1.52 11.59
C GLY A 152 10.31 0.40 11.31
N PHE A 153 11.41 0.76 10.68
CA PHE A 153 12.56 -0.13 10.55
C PHE A 153 13.84 0.68 10.45
N ALA A 154 14.77 0.45 11.39
CA ALA A 154 15.98 1.24 11.51
C ALA A 154 17.18 0.37 11.86
N CYS A 155 18.33 0.82 11.37
CA CYS A 155 19.64 0.27 11.66
C CYS A 155 20.60 1.40 12.06
N THR A 156 21.84 1.06 12.41
CA THR A 156 22.76 2.04 13.01
C THR A 156 23.12 3.21 12.09
N SER A 157 23.09 3.00 10.77
CA SER A 157 23.51 3.99 9.77
C SER A 157 22.38 4.48 8.86
N ARG A 158 21.18 3.90 8.97
CA ARG A 158 20.02 4.25 8.14
C ARG A 158 18.72 3.95 8.89
N ASP A 159 17.77 4.85 8.80
CA ASP A 159 16.44 4.71 9.38
C ASP A 159 15.38 4.90 8.30
N TRP A 160 14.83 3.79 7.83
CA TRP A 160 13.78 3.82 6.81
C TRP A 160 12.47 4.42 7.32
N GLY A 161 12.25 4.45 8.64
CA GLY A 161 11.09 5.11 9.26
C GLY A 161 11.04 6.61 9.03
N THR A 162 12.16 7.22 8.67
CA THR A 162 12.27 8.64 8.32
C THR A 162 12.22 8.91 6.81
N GLU A 163 12.28 7.85 6.00
CA GLU A 163 12.36 7.94 4.53
C GLU A 163 11.03 7.64 3.85
N ALA A 164 10.17 6.83 4.48
CA ALA A 164 8.85 6.47 3.98
C ALA A 164 7.74 6.90 4.95
N GLU A 165 6.53 7.07 4.42
CA GLU A 165 5.37 7.39 5.25
C GLU A 165 4.93 6.19 6.08
N TRP A 166 5.03 4.97 5.54
CA TRP A 166 4.88 3.75 6.31
C TRP A 166 5.96 2.75 5.94
N VAL A 167 6.53 2.08 6.92
CA VAL A 167 7.58 1.09 6.67
C VAL A 167 7.56 -0.05 7.67
N MET A 168 7.85 -1.23 7.18
CA MET A 168 8.25 -2.37 8.00
C MET A 168 9.44 -3.10 7.40
N GLY A 169 10.16 -3.81 8.25
CA GLY A 169 11.21 -4.71 7.82
C GLY A 169 11.42 -5.83 8.81
N GLN A 170 12.00 -6.92 8.32
CA GLN A 170 12.31 -8.08 9.15
C GLN A 170 13.63 -8.72 8.72
N PHE A 171 14.41 -9.15 9.70
CA PHE A 171 15.60 -9.96 9.49
C PHE A 171 15.24 -11.42 9.20
N GLN A 172 16.01 -12.04 8.33
CA GLN A 172 16.00 -13.47 8.07
C GLN A 172 16.76 -14.13 9.22
N TYR A 173 16.07 -14.47 10.30
CA TYR A 173 16.69 -15.20 11.40
C TYR A 173 17.34 -16.48 10.84
N PRO A 174 18.54 -16.86 11.32
CA PRO A 174 19.14 -18.12 10.93
C PRO A 174 18.16 -19.25 11.28
N THR A 175 17.78 -20.04 10.28
CA THR A 175 17.02 -21.28 10.48
C THR A 175 17.86 -22.17 11.40
N LEU A 176 17.30 -22.54 12.56
CA LEU A 176 17.94 -23.46 13.53
C LEU A 176 18.34 -24.79 12.89
#